data_AF-A0A8J2LPR9-F1
#
_entry.id   AF-A0A8J2LPR9-F1
#
_cell.length_a   1.000
_cell.length_b   1.000
_cell.length_c   1.000
_cell.angle_alpha   90.00
_cell.angle_beta   90.00
_cell.angle_gamma   90.00
#
_symmetry.space_group_name_H-M   'P 1'
#
loop_
_entity.id
_entity.type
_entity.pdbx_description
1 polymer ?
#
loop_
_entity_poly.entity_id
_entity_poly.type
_entity_poly.pdbx_seq_one_letter_code
_entity_poly.pdbx_strand_id
1 'polypeptide(L)'
;YVPEQDASWELAPNAFAELNQMYSHCDAEECLCPQGRSYDCPNNRSWKIVRCGSCGSSAIHYSCGQLSLASWKCPECINVLTRDPSHYRMVVLEGANTSGESDADEVSEEEDG
;
A
#
# COMPACT_ATOMS: atom_id res chain seq x y z
N TYR A 1 20.82 20.29 19.37
CA TYR A 1 20.73 21.14 18.18
C TYR A 1 20.33 20.24 17.03
N VAL A 2 19.13 20.45 16.49
CA VAL A 2 18.66 19.79 15.26
C VAL A 2 18.68 20.89 14.19
N PRO A 3 19.40 20.72 13.08
CA PRO A 3 19.48 21.75 12.06
C PRO A 3 18.14 21.92 11.33
N GLU A 4 17.78 23.17 11.04
CA GLU A 4 16.70 23.51 10.11
C GLU A 4 17.22 23.34 8.68
N GLN A 5 17.26 22.08 8.22
CA GLN A 5 17.56 21.74 6.84
C GLN A 5 16.64 20.62 6.39
N ASP A 6 16.25 20.65 5.12
CA ASP A 6 15.51 19.56 4.49
C ASP A 6 16.30 18.25 4.63
N ALA A 7 15.57 17.14 4.65
CA ALA A 7 16.20 15.83 4.65
C ALA A 7 17.21 15.78 3.50
N SER A 8 18.44 15.37 3.77
CA SER A 8 19.50 15.30 2.75
C SER A 8 19.12 14.39 1.57
N TRP A 9 18.13 13.52 1.77
CA TRP A 9 17.53 12.67 0.75
C TRP A 9 16.70 13.45 -0.27
N GLU A 10 16.12 14.62 0.05
CA GLU A 10 15.33 15.45 -0.87
C GLU A 10 16.17 16.29 -1.83
N LEU A 11 17.43 16.54 -1.47
CA LEU A 11 18.30 17.49 -2.17
C LEU A 11 19.00 16.91 -3.40
N ALA A 12 18.98 15.58 -3.58
CA ALA A 12 19.63 14.93 -4.71
C ALA A 12 18.72 14.94 -5.97
N PRO A 13 19.22 15.32 -7.15
CA PRO A 13 18.45 15.17 -8.39
C PRO A 13 18.10 13.69 -8.62
N ASN A 14 16.84 13.41 -8.93
CA ASN A 14 16.27 12.06 -9.02
C ASN A 14 16.26 11.25 -7.70
N ALA A 15 16.37 11.90 -6.54
CA ALA A 15 16.30 11.28 -5.21
C ALA A 15 15.16 10.24 -5.02
N PHE A 16 14.04 10.43 -5.72
CA PHE A 16 12.83 9.60 -5.59
C PHE A 16 12.53 8.73 -6.81
N ALA A 17 13.42 8.68 -7.81
CA ALA A 17 13.14 7.96 -9.05
C ALA A 17 12.92 6.45 -8.84
N GLU A 18 13.64 5.84 -7.89
CA GLU A 18 13.46 4.44 -7.51
C GLU A 18 12.17 4.21 -6.70
N LEU A 19 11.76 5.19 -5.88
CA LEU A 19 10.54 5.13 -5.07
C LEU A 19 9.26 5.25 -5.92
N ASN A 20 9.35 5.80 -7.13
CA ASN A 20 8.23 5.91 -8.05
C ASN A 20 7.90 4.60 -8.81
N GLN A 21 8.74 3.57 -8.72
CA GLN A 21 8.45 2.30 -9.36
C GLN A 21 7.51 1.46 -8.49
N MET A 22 6.34 1.15 -9.03
CA MET A 22 5.42 0.24 -8.36
C MET A 22 5.96 -1.19 -8.41
N TYR A 23 6.09 -1.82 -7.25
CA TYR A 23 6.49 -3.22 -7.14
C TYR A 23 5.57 -4.13 -7.99
N SER A 24 6.17 -4.89 -8.91
CA SER A 24 5.47 -5.64 -9.96
C SER A 24 6.00 -7.07 -10.12
N HIS A 25 6.43 -7.70 -9.03
CA HIS A 25 6.91 -9.09 -9.04
C HIS A 25 5.97 -10.02 -8.25
N CYS A 26 5.69 -11.21 -8.79
CA CYS A 26 4.87 -12.22 -8.13
C CYS A 26 5.69 -13.04 -7.12
N ASP A 27 5.31 -12.91 -5.85
CA ASP A 27 5.94 -13.51 -4.67
C ASP A 27 5.24 -14.79 -4.20
N ALA A 28 4.31 -15.33 -4.99
CA ALA A 28 3.70 -16.62 -4.69
C ALA A 28 4.80 -17.70 -4.67
N GLU A 29 4.68 -18.67 -3.76
CA GLU A 29 5.65 -19.78 -3.65
C GLU A 29 5.88 -20.42 -5.02
N GLU A 30 4.79 -20.78 -5.70
CA GLU A 30 4.79 -21.22 -7.09
C GLU A 30 4.09 -20.19 -7.98
N CYS A 31 4.81 -19.69 -9.00
CA CYS A 31 4.24 -18.81 -10.00
C CYS A 31 3.70 -19.62 -11.18
N LEU A 32 2.40 -19.50 -11.44
CA LEU A 32 1.70 -20.18 -12.53
C LEU A 32 1.78 -19.40 -13.86
N CYS A 33 2.38 -18.21 -13.86
CA CYS A 33 2.40 -17.35 -15.03
C CYS A 33 3.38 -17.87 -16.10
N PRO A 34 2.91 -18.19 -17.32
CA PRO A 34 3.80 -18.66 -18.38
C PRO A 34 4.76 -17.59 -18.91
N GLN A 35 4.51 -16.32 -18.61
CA GLN A 35 5.34 -15.18 -19.01
C GLN A 35 6.35 -14.77 -17.92
N GLY A 36 6.35 -15.47 -16.78
CA GLY A 36 7.25 -15.20 -15.66
C GLY A 36 6.65 -14.32 -14.56
N ARG A 37 7.43 -14.11 -13.49
CA ARG A 37 6.96 -13.49 -12.24
C ARG A 37 6.67 -11.99 -12.35
N SER A 38 7.37 -11.28 -13.23
CA SER A 38 7.18 -9.82 -13.41
C SER A 38 6.21 -9.45 -14.52
N TYR A 39 5.53 -10.42 -15.13
CA TYR A 39 4.53 -10.15 -16.16
C TYR A 39 3.26 -9.61 -15.52
N ASP A 40 2.78 -8.44 -15.97
CA ASP A 40 1.49 -7.88 -15.57
C ASP A 40 0.62 -7.67 -16.80
N CYS A 41 -0.59 -8.23 -16.81
CA CYS A 41 -1.53 -8.12 -17.93
C CYS A 41 -2.79 -7.34 -17.54
N PRO A 42 -2.94 -6.08 -17.97
CA PRO A 42 -4.13 -5.27 -17.66
C PRO A 42 -5.43 -5.88 -18.20
N ASN A 43 -5.34 -6.59 -19.34
CA ASN A 43 -6.50 -7.15 -20.04
C ASN A 43 -6.84 -8.58 -19.62
N ASN A 44 -5.98 -9.24 -18.86
CA ASN A 44 -6.22 -10.59 -18.36
C ASN A 44 -6.10 -10.61 -16.84
N ARG A 45 -7.26 -10.69 -16.18
CA ARG A 45 -7.35 -10.68 -14.73
C ARG A 45 -6.44 -11.72 -14.07
N SER A 46 -6.31 -12.93 -14.63
CA SER A 46 -5.50 -14.01 -14.04
C SER A 46 -4.03 -13.62 -13.86
N TRP A 47 -3.49 -12.83 -14.80
CA TRP A 47 -2.09 -12.41 -14.82
C TRP A 47 -1.91 -10.94 -14.43
N LYS A 48 -2.96 -10.32 -13.89
CA LYS A 48 -2.83 -9.02 -13.26
C LYS A 48 -2.10 -9.20 -11.93
N ILE A 49 -1.18 -8.29 -11.62
CA ILE A 49 -0.51 -8.27 -10.32
C ILE A 49 -1.34 -7.49 -9.31
N VAL A 50 -1.53 -8.08 -8.13
CA VAL A 50 -2.18 -7.44 -6.98
C VAL A 50 -1.21 -7.36 -5.81
N ARG A 51 -1.03 -6.14 -5.31
CA ARG A 51 -0.14 -5.84 -4.19
C ARG A 51 -0.82 -6.08 -2.85
N CYS A 52 -0.03 -6.36 -1.83
CA CYS A 52 -0.49 -6.39 -0.46
C CYS A 52 -1.07 -5.03 -0.09
N GLY A 53 -2.34 -4.98 0.27
CA GLY A 53 -3.01 -3.72 0.64
C GLY A 53 -2.58 -3.15 1.98
N SER A 54 -1.56 -3.70 2.66
CA SER A 54 -0.99 -3.16 3.91
C SER A 54 0.37 -2.53 3.67
N CYS A 55 1.34 -3.30 3.16
CA CYS A 55 2.70 -2.81 2.96
C CYS A 55 3.00 -2.34 1.53
N GLY A 56 2.24 -2.81 0.52
CA GLY A 56 2.55 -2.54 -0.88
C GLY A 56 3.86 -3.17 -1.42
N SER A 57 4.72 -3.70 -0.54
CA SER A 57 6.05 -4.27 -0.84
C SER A 57 6.04 -5.75 -1.23
N SER A 58 4.87 -6.36 -1.33
CA SER A 58 4.73 -7.73 -1.83
C SER A 58 3.57 -7.78 -2.79
N ALA A 59 3.61 -8.68 -3.77
CA ALA A 59 2.54 -8.84 -4.74
C ALA A 59 2.44 -10.26 -5.28
N ILE A 60 1.27 -10.64 -5.80
CA ILE A 60 1.07 -11.91 -6.48
C ILE A 60 0.16 -11.73 -7.70
N HIS A 61 0.19 -12.68 -8.65
CA HIS A 61 -0.86 -12.76 -9.66
C HIS A 61 -2.17 -13.25 -9.05
N TYR A 62 -3.31 -12.83 -9.61
CA TYR A 62 -4.63 -13.33 -9.19
C TYR A 62 -4.71 -14.86 -9.21
N SER A 63 -4.23 -15.48 -10.28
CA SER A 63 -4.27 -16.95 -10.42
C SER A 63 -3.33 -17.65 -9.43
N CYS A 64 -2.16 -17.07 -9.17
CA CYS A 64 -1.18 -17.63 -8.24
C CYS A 64 -1.68 -17.59 -6.79
N GLY A 65 -2.47 -16.57 -6.44
CA GLY A 65 -3.13 -16.45 -5.13
C GLY A 65 -4.53 -17.04 -5.05
N GLN A 66 -5.05 -17.61 -6.14
CA GLN A 66 -6.45 -18.08 -6.24
C GLN A 66 -7.47 -17.02 -5.78
N LEU A 67 -7.23 -15.76 -6.14
CA LEU A 67 -7.97 -14.63 -5.61
C LEU A 67 -9.30 -14.42 -6.33
N SER A 68 -10.38 -14.40 -5.55
CA SER A 68 -11.74 -14.09 -6.03
C SER A 68 -12.04 -12.58 -6.07
N LEU A 69 -11.28 -11.76 -5.32
CA LEU A 69 -11.42 -10.30 -5.22
C LEU A 69 -10.07 -9.62 -5.40
N ALA A 70 -10.09 -8.29 -5.53
CA ALA A 70 -8.89 -7.48 -5.73
C ALA A 70 -8.09 -7.17 -4.44
N SER A 71 -8.51 -7.71 -3.29
CA SER A 71 -7.83 -7.53 -2.03
C SER A 71 -6.98 -8.76 -1.67
N TRP A 72 -5.73 -8.50 -1.33
CA TRP A 72 -4.79 -9.51 -0.81
C TRP A 72 -3.88 -8.89 0.24
N LYS A 73 -3.45 -9.69 1.21
CA LYS A 73 -2.46 -9.33 2.23
C LYS A 73 -1.37 -10.39 2.22
N CYS A 74 -0.11 -9.97 2.26
CA CYS A 74 1.01 -10.91 2.30
C CYS A 74 1.08 -11.63 3.67
N PRO A 75 1.73 -12.80 3.73
CA PRO A 75 1.87 -13.56 4.97
C PRO A 75 2.44 -12.75 6.14
N GLU A 76 3.44 -11.90 5.87
CA GLU A 76 4.03 -11.02 6.88
C GLU A 76 3.01 -10.02 7.45
N CYS A 77 2.24 -9.36 6.60
CA CYS A 77 1.19 -8.45 7.07
C CYS A 77 0.08 -9.17 7.81
N ILE A 78 -0.33 -10.37 7.37
CA ILE A 78 -1.31 -11.18 8.11
C ILE A 78 -0.78 -11.51 9.50
N ASN A 79 0.50 -11.89 9.60
CA ASN A 79 1.14 -12.23 10.86
C ASN A 79 1.17 -11.04 11.83
N VAL A 80 1.55 -9.86 11.34
CA VAL A 80 1.54 -8.62 12.14
C VAL A 80 0.12 -8.28 12.60
N LEU A 81 -0.86 -8.35 11.70
CA LEU A 81 -2.25 -7.99 12.00
C LEU A 81 -2.96 -8.99 12.93
N THR A 82 -2.49 -10.24 13.01
CA THR A 82 -3.11 -11.30 13.84
C THR A 82 -2.42 -11.50 15.19
N ARG A 83 -1.15 -11.07 15.33
CA ARG A 83 -0.39 -11.16 16.60
C ARG A 83 -0.75 -10.10 17.63
N ASP A 84 -1.51 -9.07 17.26
CA ASP A 84 -1.95 -8.03 18.18
C ASP A 84 -3.48 -7.87 18.19
N PRO A 85 -4.19 -8.57 19.09
CA PRO A 85 -5.64 -8.43 19.26
C PRO A 85 -6.08 -7.02 19.68
N SER A 86 -5.15 -6.17 20.11
CA SER A 86 -5.41 -4.81 20.62
C SER A 86 -5.48 -3.77 19.49
N HIS A 87 -4.98 -4.09 18.30
CA HIS A 87 -4.96 -3.18 17.14
C HIS A 87 -6.13 -3.36 16.15
N TYR A 88 -7.11 -4.21 16.47
CA TYR A 88 -8.35 -4.34 15.69
C TYR A 88 -9.57 -3.92 16.52
N ARG A 89 -9.80 -2.61 16.61
CA ARG A 89 -11.16 -2.07 16.75
C ARG A 89 -11.49 -1.31 15.48
N MET A 90 -12.17 -1.99 14.56
CA MET A 90 -13.34 -1.47 13.82
C MET A 90 -13.46 -2.16 12.44
N VAL A 91 -13.85 -3.43 12.41
CA VAL A 91 -14.80 -3.86 11.37
C VAL A 91 -15.75 -4.87 11.99
N VAL A 92 -16.93 -4.36 12.35
CA VAL A 92 -18.29 -4.91 12.17
C VAL A 92 -19.15 -4.38 13.32
N LEU A 93 -19.95 -3.35 13.05
CA LEU A 93 -21.39 -3.34 13.34
C LEU A 93 -22.06 -2.36 12.35
N GLU A 94 -23.07 -2.87 11.64
CA GLU A 94 -23.95 -2.12 10.74
C GLU A 94 -24.73 -1.03 11.49
N GLY A 95 -24.92 0.11 10.83
CA GLY A 95 -26.07 0.99 11.05
C GLY A 95 -26.12 1.82 12.34
N ALA A 96 -25.47 2.99 12.34
CA ALA A 96 -25.95 4.13 13.11
C ALA A 96 -25.58 5.44 12.40
N ASN A 97 -26.61 6.09 11.86
CA ASN A 97 -26.62 7.49 11.45
C ASN A 97 -26.39 8.39 12.67
N THR A 98 -25.29 9.16 12.70
CA THR A 98 -25.25 10.46 13.37
C THR A 98 -24.35 11.42 12.59
N SER A 99 -24.95 12.52 12.18
CA SER A 99 -24.38 13.77 11.69
C SER A 99 -23.41 14.42 12.69
N GLY A 100 -22.46 15.23 12.20
CA GLY A 100 -21.68 16.22 12.97
C GLY A 100 -20.19 16.21 12.59
N GLU A 101 -19.75 17.09 11.68
CA GLU A 101 -18.95 18.31 11.96
C GLU A 101 -17.46 17.97 12.25
N SER A 102 -16.57 18.03 11.24
CA SER A 102 -15.79 19.17 10.71
C SER A 102 -14.73 19.71 11.68
N ASP A 103 -13.46 19.55 11.32
CA ASP A 103 -12.42 20.54 11.62
C ASP A 103 -11.51 20.67 10.40
N ALA A 104 -11.48 21.87 9.86
CA ALA A 104 -10.55 22.30 8.82
C ALA A 104 -9.35 22.92 9.54
N ASP A 105 -8.16 22.36 9.34
CA ASP A 105 -6.93 23.03 9.77
C ASP A 105 -6.69 24.25 8.87
N GLU A 106 -6.92 25.41 9.46
CA GLU A 106 -6.58 26.74 8.96
C GLU A 106 -5.06 26.92 9.06
N VAL A 107 -4.34 26.93 7.94
CA VAL A 107 -2.94 27.35 7.89
C VAL A 107 -2.89 28.83 7.55
N SER A 108 -2.47 29.64 8.52
CA SER A 108 -2.17 31.05 8.36
C SER A 108 -0.90 31.23 7.53
N GLU A 109 -1.01 31.93 6.41
CA GLU A 109 0.10 32.45 5.63
C GLU A 109 0.74 33.63 6.38
N GLU A 110 2.02 33.54 6.69
CA GLU A 110 2.82 34.66 7.23
C GLU A 110 3.72 35.18 6.10
N GLU A 111 3.41 36.36 5.57
CA GLU A 111 4.30 37.16 4.72
C GLU A 111 5.41 37.79 5.58
N ASP A 112 6.66 37.73 5.13
CA ASP A 112 7.72 38.64 5.59
C ASP A 112 8.49 39.23 4.40
N GLY A 113 8.27 40.54 4.20
CA GLY A 113 9.31 41.56 4.04
C GLY A 113 10.28 41.50 2.86
#